data_AF-A0A3D0C508-F1
#
_entry.id   AF-A0A3D0C508-F1
#
_cell.length_a   1.000
_cell.length_b   1.000
_cell.length_c   1.000
_cell.angle_alpha   90.00
_cell.angle_beta   90.00
_cell.angle_gamma   90.00
#
_symmetry.space_group_name_H-M   'P 1'
#
loop_
_entity.id
_entity.type
_entity.pdbx_description
1 polymer ?
#
loop_
_entity_poly.entity_id
_entity_poly.type
_entity_poly.pdbx_seq_one_letter_code
_entity_poly.pdbx_strand_id
1 'polypeptide(L)'
;MDELKLYTYIAVFGTFALYFAIAWWARAGSTSDFYVAGGGITPLQNGMAIGADWMSAASFISMAGLIAFLGYGGSVFLMGWTGGYVLLAMLLAPYMRKHGKFTVPEFIFDRYYSKTARIVAVACLIIASLTYIIGQMKGVGVAFSRFLEVDYGLGLGIGMFVVWVYAVLGGMKGITYTQIAQYVVMIFAYTIPAVFISLQLTGNPIPQLGLGSTLADGSGVYLLDKLDMVVTDLGFKEYTTSNLGGTLNMFAYTISLMIGTAGLPHVIMRFFTVPSVQAARSSAGYALVCIALLYTVAPAVGAMARLNLMNTIEPTAGENLVYDERPQWF
;
A
#
# COMPACT_ATOMS: atom_id res chain seq x y z
N MET A 1 11.08 24.93 -19.05
CA MET A 1 10.64 23.79 -18.21
C MET A 1 10.10 22.75 -19.16
N ASP A 2 10.59 21.52 -19.07
CA ASP A 2 10.15 20.44 -19.95
C ASP A 2 8.64 20.19 -19.77
N GLU A 3 7.89 19.85 -20.82
CA GLU A 3 6.43 19.66 -20.73
C GLU A 3 6.08 18.59 -19.69
N LEU A 4 6.86 17.51 -19.64
CA LEU A 4 6.71 16.45 -18.64
C LEU A 4 6.88 16.98 -17.20
N LYS A 5 7.86 17.86 -16.97
CA LYS A 5 8.09 18.47 -15.65
C LYS A 5 6.92 19.37 -15.25
N LEU A 6 6.36 20.12 -16.20
CA LEU A 6 5.15 20.92 -15.96
C LEU A 6 3.96 20.04 -15.55
N TYR A 7 3.63 18.99 -16.32
CA TYR A 7 2.52 18.10 -15.99
C TYR A 7 2.71 17.40 -14.64
N THR A 8 3.95 17.00 -14.35
CA THR A 8 4.33 16.39 -13.07
C THR A 8 4.08 17.35 -11.91
N TYR A 9 4.50 18.62 -12.02
CA TYR A 9 4.25 19.62 -10.99
C TYR A 9 2.76 19.93 -10.83
N ILE A 10 2.00 20.05 -11.93
CA ILE A 10 0.55 20.24 -11.87
C ILE A 10 -0.12 19.08 -11.13
N ALA A 11 0.25 17.84 -11.45
CA ALA A 11 -0.32 16.66 -10.80
C ALA A 11 0.01 16.63 -9.28
N VAL A 12 1.27 16.86 -8.91
CA VAL A 12 1.70 16.80 -7.51
C VAL A 12 1.15 17.97 -6.69
N PHE A 13 1.38 19.22 -7.12
CA PHE A 13 0.86 20.37 -6.37
C PHE A 13 -0.66 20.42 -6.41
N GLY A 14 -1.29 20.02 -7.53
CA GLY A 14 -2.74 19.91 -7.65
C GLY A 14 -3.36 18.89 -6.69
N THR A 15 -2.73 17.72 -6.53
CA THR A 15 -3.20 16.71 -5.56
C THR A 15 -3.02 17.17 -4.12
N PHE A 16 -1.89 17.79 -3.76
CA PHE A 16 -1.73 18.38 -2.42
C PHE A 16 -2.73 19.52 -2.17
N ALA A 17 -2.94 20.41 -3.13
CA ALA A 17 -3.94 21.47 -3.02
C ALA A 17 -5.34 20.92 -2.81
N LEU A 18 -5.70 19.84 -3.52
CA LEU A 18 -6.95 19.11 -3.31
C LEU A 18 -7.04 18.56 -1.89
N TYR A 19 -5.99 17.92 -1.38
CA TYR A 19 -5.99 17.38 -0.01
C TYR A 19 -6.14 18.47 1.04
N PHE A 20 -5.43 19.60 0.88
CA PHE A 20 -5.58 20.76 1.76
C PHE A 20 -6.98 21.37 1.69
N ALA A 21 -7.56 21.50 0.49
CA ALA A 21 -8.92 22.02 0.32
C ALA A 21 -9.96 21.13 1.01
N ILE A 22 -9.83 19.81 0.87
CA ILE A 22 -10.70 18.83 1.56
C ILE A 22 -10.52 18.94 3.08
N ALA A 23 -9.29 18.99 3.59
CA ALA A 23 -9.03 19.11 5.02
C ALA A 23 -9.57 20.42 5.60
N TRP A 24 -9.45 21.53 4.87
CA TRP A 24 -9.99 22.83 5.26
C TRP A 24 -11.52 22.84 5.32
N TRP A 25 -12.17 22.23 4.32
CA TRP A 25 -13.64 22.11 4.24
C TRP A 25 -14.21 21.16 5.29
N ALA A 26 -13.51 20.06 5.60
CA ALA A 26 -13.96 19.02 6.51
C ALA A 26 -13.55 19.23 7.97
N ARG A 27 -13.10 20.43 8.34
CA ARG A 27 -12.55 20.77 9.67
C ARG A 27 -13.47 20.33 10.80
N ALA A 28 -12.89 19.65 11.79
CA ALA A 28 -13.65 19.17 12.94
C ALA A 28 -14.05 20.32 13.89
N GLY A 29 -15.32 20.36 14.28
CA GLY A 29 -15.85 21.31 15.27
C GLY A 29 -16.00 20.74 16.68
N SER A 30 -15.87 19.42 16.85
CA SER A 30 -16.03 18.72 18.13
C SER A 30 -15.09 17.51 18.26
N THR A 31 -14.92 16.98 19.48
CA THR A 31 -14.11 15.76 19.74
C THR A 31 -14.66 14.53 19.00
N SER A 32 -15.99 14.41 18.90
CA SER A 32 -16.63 13.31 18.14
C SER A 32 -16.33 13.41 16.65
N ASP A 33 -16.37 14.61 16.09
CA ASP A 33 -16.00 14.85 14.69
C ASP A 33 -14.51 14.58 14.45
N PHE A 34 -13.68 14.94 15.42
CA PHE A 34 -12.23 14.76 15.33
C PHE A 34 -11.81 13.28 15.35
N TYR A 35 -12.44 12.44 16.17
CA TYR A 35 -12.03 11.03 16.30
C TYR A 35 -12.84 10.03 15.47
N VAL A 36 -14.14 10.28 15.22
CA VAL A 36 -15.01 9.33 14.50
C VAL A 36 -15.86 9.93 13.38
N ALA A 37 -15.58 11.18 12.99
CA ALA A 37 -16.33 11.87 11.93
C ALA A 37 -17.86 11.89 12.17
N GLY A 38 -18.28 11.92 13.44
CA GLY A 38 -19.69 11.90 13.82
C GLY A 38 -20.45 10.62 13.46
N GLY A 39 -19.78 9.54 13.01
CA GLY A 39 -20.43 8.28 12.64
C GLY A 39 -21.18 8.31 11.28
N GLY A 40 -20.98 9.36 10.47
CA GLY A 40 -21.73 9.60 9.24
C GLY A 40 -21.10 9.06 7.95
N ILE A 41 -20.00 8.31 8.04
CA ILE A 41 -19.29 7.82 6.85
C ILE A 41 -20.02 6.60 6.28
N THR A 42 -20.30 6.63 4.97
CA THR A 42 -20.94 5.50 4.28
C THR A 42 -19.98 4.30 4.15
N PRO A 43 -20.49 3.06 4.03
CA PRO A 43 -19.64 1.88 3.92
C PRO A 43 -18.62 1.93 2.78
N LEU A 44 -19.03 2.44 1.61
CA LEU A 44 -18.17 2.56 0.43
C LEU A 44 -17.05 3.61 0.66
N GLN A 45 -17.41 4.77 1.21
CA GLN A 45 -16.44 5.82 1.54
C GLN A 45 -15.39 5.31 2.54
N ASN A 46 -15.84 4.62 3.59
CA ASN A 46 -14.93 4.04 4.57
C ASN A 46 -14.10 2.91 3.95
N GLY A 47 -14.68 2.12 3.04
CA GLY A 47 -13.96 1.08 2.29
C GLY A 47 -12.82 1.63 1.44
N MET A 48 -13.07 2.68 0.66
CA MET A 48 -12.03 3.37 -0.11
C MET A 48 -10.97 4.01 0.79
N ALA A 49 -11.38 4.61 1.91
CA ALA A 49 -10.44 5.21 2.86
C ALA A 49 -9.55 4.16 3.55
N ILE A 50 -10.11 3.00 3.92
CA ILE A 50 -9.33 1.83 4.37
C ILE A 50 -8.38 1.37 3.25
N GLY A 51 -8.86 1.32 2.00
CA GLY A 51 -8.05 1.00 0.84
C GLY A 51 -6.84 1.93 0.75
N ALA A 52 -7.03 3.25 0.84
CA ALA A 52 -5.95 4.23 0.84
C ALA A 52 -4.94 4.01 1.98
N ASP A 53 -5.42 3.78 3.20
CA ASP A 53 -4.56 3.42 4.34
C ASP A 53 -3.73 2.17 4.04
N TRP A 54 -4.34 1.19 3.37
CA TRP A 54 -3.69 -0.04 2.98
C TRP A 54 -2.62 0.15 1.92
N MET A 55 -2.84 1.08 0.98
CA MET A 55 -1.92 1.47 -0.10
C MET A 55 -0.71 2.29 0.37
N SER A 56 -0.41 2.27 1.68
CA SER A 56 0.73 2.96 2.28
C SER A 56 2.08 2.67 1.59
N ALA A 57 3.15 3.39 1.96
CA ALA A 57 4.47 3.22 1.34
C ALA A 57 4.97 1.76 1.36
N ALA A 58 4.60 0.99 2.38
CA ALA A 58 4.89 -0.44 2.46
C ALA A 58 4.24 -1.25 1.32
N SER A 59 3.01 -0.96 0.96
CA SER A 59 2.29 -1.67 -0.09
C SER A 59 2.60 -1.11 -1.47
N PHE A 60 2.65 0.21 -1.62
CA PHE A 60 2.85 0.84 -2.92
C PHE A 60 4.29 0.68 -3.42
N ILE A 61 5.28 0.99 -2.58
CA ILE A 61 6.71 0.97 -2.95
C ILE A 61 7.33 -0.38 -2.59
N SER A 62 7.21 -0.80 -1.32
CA SER A 62 7.95 -1.96 -0.84
C SER A 62 7.43 -3.28 -1.40
N MET A 63 6.12 -3.46 -1.58
CA MET A 63 5.58 -4.70 -2.15
C MET A 63 6.07 -4.93 -3.58
N ALA A 64 6.00 -3.92 -4.45
CA ALA A 64 6.46 -4.03 -5.83
C ALA A 64 7.94 -4.42 -5.89
N GLY A 65 8.78 -3.77 -5.05
CA GLY A 65 10.19 -4.12 -4.91
C GLY A 65 10.41 -5.53 -4.36
N LEU A 66 9.73 -5.89 -3.27
CA LEU A 66 9.87 -7.22 -2.66
C LEU A 66 9.47 -8.33 -3.63
N ILE A 67 8.37 -8.17 -4.38
CA ILE A 67 7.98 -9.16 -5.40
C ILE A 67 9.00 -9.20 -6.54
N ALA A 68 9.47 -8.04 -7.03
CA ALA A 68 10.47 -7.98 -8.09
C ALA A 68 11.78 -8.71 -7.72
N PHE A 69 12.20 -8.67 -6.45
CA PHE A 69 13.45 -9.31 -6.00
C PHE A 69 13.28 -10.71 -5.41
N LEU A 70 12.16 -11.01 -4.74
CA LEU A 70 11.92 -12.29 -4.08
C LEU A 70 11.07 -13.25 -4.92
N GLY A 71 10.49 -12.79 -6.03
CA GLY A 71 9.62 -13.58 -6.89
C GLY A 71 8.47 -14.24 -6.11
N TYR A 72 8.28 -15.53 -6.33
CA TYR A 72 7.26 -16.34 -5.65
C TYR A 72 7.39 -16.32 -4.12
N GLY A 73 8.62 -16.26 -3.59
CA GLY A 73 8.86 -16.12 -2.15
C GLY A 73 8.29 -14.84 -1.56
N GLY A 74 8.14 -13.79 -2.36
CA GLY A 74 7.50 -12.53 -1.97
C GLY A 74 5.97 -12.62 -1.80
N SER A 75 5.34 -13.70 -2.30
CA SER A 75 3.88 -13.89 -2.20
C SER A 75 3.37 -13.98 -0.76
N VAL A 76 4.24 -14.32 0.21
CA VAL A 76 3.95 -14.30 1.65
C VAL A 76 3.42 -12.96 2.13
N PHE A 77 3.89 -11.84 1.55
CA PHE A 77 3.43 -10.51 1.93
C PHE A 77 2.02 -10.24 1.41
N LEU A 78 1.70 -10.67 0.19
CA LEU A 78 0.36 -10.55 -0.38
C LEU A 78 -0.64 -11.43 0.39
N MET A 79 -0.31 -12.70 0.61
CA MET A 79 -1.15 -13.64 1.34
C MET A 79 -1.29 -13.22 2.81
N GLY A 80 -0.18 -12.86 3.45
CA GLY A 80 -0.12 -12.46 4.84
C GLY A 80 -0.95 -11.21 5.14
N TRP A 81 -0.71 -10.14 4.40
CA TRP A 81 -1.43 -8.88 4.62
C TRP A 81 -2.92 -8.98 4.25
N THR A 82 -3.25 -9.59 3.11
CA THR A 82 -4.66 -9.77 2.70
C THR A 82 -5.40 -10.70 3.65
N GLY A 83 -4.77 -11.82 4.02
CA GLY A 83 -5.32 -12.77 4.97
C GLY A 83 -5.54 -12.14 6.35
N GLY A 84 -4.60 -11.30 6.81
CA GLY A 84 -4.76 -10.54 8.04
C GLY A 84 -5.88 -9.52 7.99
N TYR A 85 -6.09 -8.87 6.84
CA TYR A 85 -7.26 -8.02 6.64
C TYR A 85 -8.57 -8.80 6.75
N VAL A 86 -8.63 -9.98 6.13
CA VAL A 86 -9.79 -10.88 6.20
C VAL A 86 -10.06 -11.33 7.64
N LEU A 87 -9.02 -11.68 8.41
CA LEU A 87 -9.15 -11.97 9.84
C LEU A 87 -9.72 -10.78 10.61
N LEU A 88 -9.21 -9.56 10.38
CA LEU A 88 -9.72 -8.36 11.02
C LEU A 88 -11.18 -8.06 10.63
N ALA A 89 -11.51 -8.21 9.34
CA ALA A 89 -12.85 -7.98 8.81
C ALA A 89 -13.88 -8.94 9.41
N MET A 90 -13.52 -10.22 9.57
CA MET A 90 -14.43 -11.26 10.07
C MET A 90 -14.49 -11.31 11.60
N LEU A 91 -13.34 -11.17 12.28
CA LEU A 91 -13.22 -11.45 13.70
C LEU A 91 -13.24 -10.20 14.58
N LEU A 92 -12.82 -9.04 14.06
CA LEU A 92 -12.72 -7.81 14.87
C LEU A 92 -13.77 -6.77 14.49
N ALA A 93 -13.92 -6.44 13.20
CA ALA A 93 -14.74 -5.31 12.75
C ALA A 93 -16.18 -5.28 13.32
N PRO A 94 -16.96 -6.38 13.34
CA PRO A 94 -18.33 -6.36 13.87
C PRO A 94 -18.38 -6.14 15.39
N TYR A 95 -17.43 -6.73 16.12
CA TYR A 95 -17.37 -6.65 17.58
C TYR A 95 -16.90 -5.28 18.05
N MET A 96 -15.93 -4.69 17.33
CA MET A 96 -15.49 -3.32 17.58
C MET A 96 -16.66 -2.36 17.44
N ARG A 97 -17.41 -2.41 16.33
CA ARG A 97 -18.56 -1.51 16.15
C ARG A 97 -19.64 -1.72 17.21
N LYS A 98 -19.91 -2.97 17.62
CA LYS A 98 -20.89 -3.28 18.67
C LYS A 98 -20.52 -2.68 20.04
N HIS A 99 -19.23 -2.51 20.33
CA HIS A 99 -18.75 -2.00 21.61
C HIS A 99 -18.94 -0.49 21.80
N GLY A 100 -19.07 0.28 20.71
CA GLY A 100 -19.46 1.70 20.76
C GLY A 100 -18.48 2.66 21.44
N LYS A 101 -17.27 2.21 21.80
CA LYS A 101 -16.20 3.03 22.39
C LYS A 101 -15.17 3.44 21.35
N PHE A 102 -14.41 4.48 21.65
CA PHE A 102 -13.57 5.16 20.67
C PHE A 102 -12.17 4.56 20.53
N THR A 103 -11.69 3.68 21.42
CA THR A 103 -10.30 3.17 21.36
C THR A 103 -10.15 1.68 21.70
N VAL A 104 -9.16 1.01 21.09
CA VAL A 104 -8.83 -0.40 21.34
C VAL A 104 -8.42 -0.67 22.80
N PRO A 105 -7.57 0.15 23.47
CA PRO A 105 -7.25 -0.10 24.87
C PRO A 105 -8.45 0.01 25.81
N GLU A 106 -9.41 0.88 25.52
CA GLU A 106 -10.66 0.98 26.27
C GLU A 106 -11.52 -0.28 26.08
N PHE A 107 -11.57 -0.84 24.87
CA PHE A 107 -12.19 -2.14 24.64
C PHE A 107 -11.56 -3.26 25.50
N ILE A 108 -10.23 -3.31 25.60
CA ILE A 108 -9.54 -4.31 26.44
C ILE A 108 -9.85 -4.10 27.93
N PHE A 109 -9.90 -2.85 28.37
CA PHE A 109 -10.29 -2.51 29.74
C PHE A 109 -11.67 -3.06 30.09
N ASP A 110 -12.67 -2.76 29.27
CA ASP A 110 -14.06 -3.15 29.51
C ASP A 110 -14.25 -4.68 29.36
N ARG A 111 -13.55 -5.30 28.41
CA ARG A 111 -13.65 -6.74 28.15
C ARG A 111 -13.12 -7.61 29.29
N TYR A 112 -12.07 -7.14 29.97
CA TYR A 112 -11.37 -7.88 31.03
C TYR A 112 -11.48 -7.23 32.40
N TYR A 113 -12.20 -6.11 32.53
CA TYR A 113 -12.34 -5.31 33.75
C TYR A 113 -11.00 -4.99 34.44
N SER A 114 -9.94 -4.78 33.66
CA SER A 114 -8.56 -4.69 34.17
C SER A 114 -7.81 -3.44 33.70
N LYS A 115 -7.46 -2.58 34.66
CA LYS A 115 -6.61 -1.39 34.42
C LYS A 115 -5.23 -1.77 33.91
N THR A 116 -4.66 -2.87 34.40
CA THR A 116 -3.36 -3.38 33.95
C THR A 116 -3.42 -3.80 32.48
N ALA A 117 -4.47 -4.54 32.09
CA ALA A 117 -4.65 -4.94 30.69
C ALA A 117 -4.79 -3.72 29.75
N ARG A 118 -5.47 -2.67 30.20
CA ARG A 118 -5.55 -1.38 29.49
C ARG A 118 -4.17 -0.77 29.27
N ILE A 119 -3.35 -0.69 30.32
CA ILE A 119 -2.01 -0.08 30.24
C ILE A 119 -1.11 -0.88 29.29
N VAL A 120 -1.15 -2.21 29.38
CA VAL A 120 -0.42 -3.08 28.45
C VAL A 120 -0.88 -2.85 27.01
N ALA A 121 -2.19 -2.77 26.77
CA ALA A 121 -2.74 -2.48 25.44
C ALA A 121 -2.29 -1.11 24.91
N VAL A 122 -2.24 -0.07 25.77
CA VAL A 122 -1.69 1.25 25.40
C VAL A 122 -0.21 1.14 25.01
N ALA A 123 0.61 0.43 25.79
CA ALA A 123 2.03 0.27 25.48
C ALA A 123 2.24 -0.46 24.14
N CYS A 124 1.52 -1.56 23.92
CA CYS A 124 1.53 -2.29 22.64
C CYS A 124 1.09 -1.40 21.47
N LEU A 125 0.02 -0.62 21.65
CA LEU A 125 -0.50 0.32 20.66
C LEU A 125 0.56 1.35 20.25
N ILE A 126 1.26 1.95 21.23
CA ILE A 126 2.30 2.96 21.00
C ILE A 126 3.48 2.34 20.27
N ILE A 127 3.98 1.19 20.73
CA ILE A 127 5.12 0.50 20.10
C ILE A 127 4.80 0.14 18.64
N ALA A 128 3.62 -0.45 18.39
CA ALA A 128 3.20 -0.82 17.05
C ALA A 128 3.04 0.41 16.14
N SER A 129 2.42 1.48 16.65
CA SER A 129 2.19 2.71 15.87
C SER A 129 3.48 3.45 15.56
N LEU A 130 4.41 3.55 16.51
CA LEU A 130 5.72 4.18 16.28
C LEU A 130 6.53 3.42 15.23
N THR A 131 6.59 2.09 15.35
CA THR A 131 7.29 1.23 14.37
C THR A 131 6.72 1.43 12.97
N TYR A 132 5.39 1.49 12.85
CA TYR A 132 4.72 1.71 11.58
C TYR A 132 5.02 3.11 11.01
N ILE A 133 4.94 4.16 11.84
CA ILE A 133 5.23 5.54 11.43
C ILE A 133 6.66 5.67 10.91
N ILE A 134 7.65 5.04 11.57
CA ILE A 134 9.05 5.05 11.09
C ILE A 134 9.16 4.54 9.66
N GLY A 135 8.50 3.43 9.34
CA GLY A 135 8.46 2.87 7.98
C GLY A 135 7.82 3.84 6.97
N GLN A 136 6.69 4.45 7.32
CA GLN A 136 6.02 5.43 6.46
C GLN A 136 6.86 6.68 6.24
N MET A 137 7.51 7.19 7.29
CA MET A 137 8.38 8.37 7.20
C MET A 137 9.57 8.11 6.28
N LYS A 138 10.10 6.87 6.25
CA LYS A 138 11.13 6.51 5.28
C LYS A 138 10.63 6.57 3.84
N GLY A 139 9.40 6.11 3.59
CA GLY A 139 8.74 6.26 2.29
C GLY A 139 8.56 7.73 1.88
N VAL A 140 8.09 8.57 2.81
CA VAL A 140 7.93 10.02 2.61
C VAL A 140 9.28 10.67 2.27
N GLY A 141 10.33 10.37 3.03
CA GLY A 141 11.67 10.92 2.79
C GLY A 141 12.21 10.54 1.41
N VAL A 142 12.06 9.28 0.99
CA VAL A 142 12.48 8.83 -0.35
C VAL A 142 11.69 9.54 -1.45
N ALA A 143 10.37 9.65 -1.32
CA ALA A 143 9.53 10.28 -2.34
C ALA A 143 9.81 11.80 -2.46
N PHE A 144 9.84 12.53 -1.35
CA PHE A 144 10.02 13.98 -1.36
C PHE A 144 11.44 14.40 -1.75
N SER A 145 12.47 13.69 -1.29
CA SER A 145 13.86 13.99 -1.69
C SER A 145 14.09 13.82 -3.18
N ARG A 146 13.53 12.76 -3.76
CA ARG A 146 13.60 12.53 -5.22
C ARG A 146 12.78 13.52 -6.02
N PHE A 147 11.59 13.87 -5.55
CA PHE A 147 10.71 14.78 -6.28
C PHE A 147 11.17 16.24 -6.22
N LEU A 148 11.58 16.72 -5.04
CA LEU A 148 12.07 18.09 -4.86
C LEU A 148 13.55 18.22 -5.21
N GLU A 149 14.24 17.12 -5.53
CA GLU A 149 15.68 17.06 -5.80
C GLU A 149 16.51 17.66 -4.65
N VAL A 150 16.11 17.39 -3.40
CA VAL A 150 16.76 17.87 -2.17
C VAL A 150 17.35 16.71 -1.37
N ASP A 151 18.15 17.05 -0.35
CA ASP A 151 18.66 16.07 0.60
C ASP A 151 17.52 15.29 1.30
N TYR A 152 17.81 14.05 1.70
CA TYR A 152 16.84 13.17 2.35
C TYR A 152 16.23 13.78 3.63
N GLY A 153 17.05 14.43 4.47
CA GLY A 153 16.63 15.07 5.71
C GLY A 153 15.65 16.22 5.47
N LEU A 154 15.97 17.12 4.53
CA LEU A 154 15.06 18.21 4.14
C LEU A 154 13.78 17.68 3.49
N GLY A 155 13.88 16.70 2.58
CA GLY A 155 12.72 16.07 1.95
C GLY A 155 11.78 15.43 2.97
N LEU A 156 12.33 14.70 3.94
CA LEU A 156 11.58 14.15 5.06
C LEU A 156 10.89 15.24 5.90
N GLY A 157 11.63 16.30 6.26
CA GLY A 157 11.10 17.41 7.05
C GLY A 157 9.91 18.11 6.37
N ILE A 158 10.03 18.39 5.07
CA ILE A 158 8.94 18.99 4.27
C ILE A 158 7.73 18.05 4.23
N GLY A 159 7.93 16.77 3.92
CA GLY A 159 6.85 15.79 3.85
C GLY A 159 6.13 15.63 5.19
N MET A 160 6.87 15.57 6.31
CA MET A 160 6.31 15.54 7.66
C MET A 160 5.45 16.77 7.95
N PHE A 161 5.93 17.96 7.60
CA PHE A 161 5.19 19.20 7.80
C PHE A 161 3.89 19.23 6.99
N VAL A 162 3.94 18.84 5.72
CA VAL A 162 2.75 18.77 4.84
C VAL A 162 1.69 17.82 5.42
N VAL A 163 2.10 16.61 5.81
CA VAL A 163 1.20 15.61 6.42
C VAL A 163 0.62 16.13 7.73
N TRP A 164 1.45 16.76 8.57
CA TRP A 164 1.01 17.33 9.84
C TRP A 164 -0.06 18.40 9.66
N VAL A 165 0.10 19.34 8.72
CA VAL A 165 -0.86 20.43 8.49
C VAL A 165 -2.25 19.89 8.13
N TYR A 166 -2.38 19.01 7.13
CA TYR A 166 -3.73 18.55 6.73
C TYR A 166 -4.32 17.54 7.72
N ALA A 167 -3.49 16.75 8.41
CA ALA A 167 -3.97 15.77 9.39
C ALA A 167 -4.53 16.44 10.66
N VAL A 168 -3.87 17.49 11.16
CA VAL A 168 -4.31 18.21 12.36
C VAL A 168 -5.56 19.05 12.09
N LEU A 169 -5.64 19.69 10.92
CA LEU A 169 -6.78 20.54 10.58
C LEU A 169 -8.07 19.75 10.29
N GLY A 170 -7.97 18.60 9.63
CA GLY A 170 -9.14 17.88 9.12
C GLY A 170 -9.87 16.97 10.11
N GLY A 171 -9.20 16.45 11.15
CA GLY A 171 -9.73 15.38 12.00
C GLY A 171 -10.13 14.12 11.21
N MET A 172 -10.85 13.18 11.81
CA MET A 172 -11.21 11.90 11.16
C MET A 172 -12.05 12.10 9.89
N LYS A 173 -12.92 13.12 9.85
CA LYS A 173 -13.71 13.45 8.66
C LYS A 173 -12.80 13.90 7.50
N GLY A 174 -11.92 14.88 7.74
CA GLY A 174 -10.97 15.35 6.74
C GLY A 174 -9.99 14.27 6.30
N ILE A 175 -9.49 13.46 7.24
CA ILE A 175 -8.64 12.29 6.94
C ILE A 175 -9.38 11.32 6.02
N THR A 176 -10.64 10.99 6.31
CA THR A 176 -11.43 10.06 5.48
C THR A 176 -11.59 10.56 4.04
N TYR A 177 -11.99 11.81 3.84
CA TYR A 177 -12.19 12.34 2.48
C TYR A 177 -10.88 12.56 1.73
N THR A 178 -9.83 13.01 2.41
CA THR A 178 -8.49 13.12 1.79
C THR A 178 -7.99 11.76 1.33
N GLN A 179 -8.22 10.70 2.11
CA GLN A 179 -7.84 9.34 1.74
C GLN A 179 -8.67 8.75 0.63
N ILE A 180 -9.95 9.09 0.51
CA ILE A 180 -10.73 8.68 -0.66
C ILE A 180 -10.11 9.28 -1.92
N ALA A 181 -9.75 10.57 -1.89
CA ALA A 181 -9.06 11.21 -3.01
C ALA A 181 -7.68 10.56 -3.27
N GLN A 182 -6.89 10.30 -2.22
CA GLN A 182 -5.60 9.63 -2.33
C GLN A 182 -5.75 8.21 -2.92
N TYR A 183 -6.76 7.45 -2.51
CA TYR A 183 -7.02 6.11 -3.02
C TYR A 183 -7.25 6.14 -4.53
N VAL A 184 -8.09 7.07 -5.01
CA VAL A 184 -8.36 7.24 -6.44
C VAL A 184 -7.07 7.60 -7.19
N VAL A 185 -6.30 8.56 -6.69
CA VAL A 185 -5.03 8.95 -7.32
C VAL A 185 -4.04 7.78 -7.35
N MET A 186 -3.85 7.09 -6.24
CA MET A 186 -2.90 5.99 -6.12
C MET A 186 -3.31 4.78 -6.97
N ILE A 187 -4.60 4.42 -7.02
CA ILE A 187 -5.01 3.25 -7.79
C ILE A 187 -4.83 3.49 -9.28
N PHE A 188 -5.12 4.69 -9.79
CA PHE A 188 -4.82 5.04 -11.18
C PHE A 188 -3.32 5.12 -11.44
N ALA A 189 -2.55 5.74 -10.54
CA ALA A 189 -1.10 5.83 -10.66
C ALA A 189 -0.41 4.45 -10.67
N TYR A 190 -0.98 3.45 -9.99
CA TYR A 190 -0.44 2.10 -9.97
C TYR A 190 -0.89 1.26 -11.16
N THR A 191 -2.17 1.34 -11.52
CA THR A 191 -2.78 0.44 -12.52
C THR A 191 -2.54 0.90 -13.96
N ILE A 192 -2.57 2.21 -14.23
CA ILE A 192 -2.40 2.73 -15.61
C ILE A 192 -1.02 2.33 -16.18
N PRO A 193 0.12 2.56 -15.50
CA PRO A 193 1.41 2.12 -16.01
C PRO A 193 1.47 0.60 -16.20
N ALA A 194 0.89 -0.16 -15.27
CA ALA A 194 0.85 -1.62 -15.37
C ALA A 194 0.11 -2.10 -16.63
N VAL A 195 -1.01 -1.46 -16.98
CA VAL A 195 -1.79 -1.74 -18.21
C VAL A 195 -0.96 -1.50 -19.45
N PHE A 196 -0.26 -0.36 -19.53
CA PHE A 196 0.57 -0.03 -20.69
C PHE A 196 1.78 -0.96 -20.83
N ILE A 197 2.45 -1.29 -19.72
CA ILE A 197 3.56 -2.24 -19.74
C ILE A 197 3.07 -3.62 -20.16
N SER A 198 1.92 -4.06 -19.65
CA SER A 198 1.29 -5.32 -20.04
C SER A 198 0.96 -5.36 -21.54
N LEU A 199 0.38 -4.28 -22.08
CA LEU A 199 0.12 -4.15 -23.52
C LEU A 199 1.39 -4.24 -24.35
N GLN A 200 2.45 -3.54 -23.94
CA GLN A 200 3.71 -3.51 -24.68
C GLN A 200 4.42 -4.87 -24.67
N LEU A 201 4.39 -5.58 -23.54
CA LEU A 201 5.09 -6.86 -23.40
C LEU A 201 4.30 -8.05 -23.95
N THR A 202 2.97 -8.04 -23.82
CA THR A 202 2.14 -9.25 -24.04
C THR A 202 0.96 -9.02 -24.99
N GLY A 203 0.67 -7.77 -25.36
CA GLY A 203 -0.54 -7.40 -26.11
C GLY A 203 -1.83 -7.42 -25.28
N ASN A 204 -1.77 -7.82 -24.00
CA ASN A 204 -2.95 -7.88 -23.13
C ASN A 204 -3.07 -6.63 -22.24
N PRO A 205 -4.20 -5.90 -22.25
CA PRO A 205 -4.40 -4.73 -21.41
C PRO A 205 -4.62 -5.03 -19.93
N ILE A 206 -4.90 -6.28 -19.57
CA ILE A 206 -5.16 -6.66 -18.17
C ILE A 206 -3.86 -7.22 -17.60
N PRO A 207 -3.14 -6.51 -16.69
CA PRO A 207 -1.82 -6.93 -16.21
C PRO A 207 -1.80 -8.34 -15.60
N GLN A 208 -2.89 -8.72 -14.92
CA GLN A 208 -3.04 -10.03 -14.31
C GLN A 208 -3.05 -11.15 -15.36
N LEU A 209 -3.67 -10.91 -16.51
CA LEU A 209 -3.70 -11.85 -17.62
C LEU A 209 -2.40 -11.77 -18.43
N GLY A 210 -1.85 -10.58 -18.62
CA GLY A 210 -0.55 -10.37 -19.27
C GLY A 210 0.58 -11.12 -18.55
N LEU A 211 0.56 -11.15 -17.22
CA LEU A 211 1.53 -11.92 -16.43
C LEU A 211 1.59 -13.41 -16.84
N GLY A 212 0.46 -14.02 -17.18
CA GLY A 212 0.37 -15.41 -17.64
C GLY A 212 0.33 -15.56 -19.16
N SER A 213 0.57 -14.49 -19.93
CA SER A 213 0.49 -14.50 -21.40
C SER A 213 1.86 -14.70 -22.04
N THR A 214 1.85 -15.01 -23.34
CA THR A 214 3.06 -15.01 -24.18
C THR A 214 3.53 -13.59 -24.48
N LEU A 215 4.83 -13.44 -24.72
CA LEU A 215 5.39 -12.17 -25.16
C LEU A 215 4.90 -11.80 -26.57
N ALA A 216 4.71 -10.51 -26.81
CA ALA A 216 4.26 -9.94 -28.07
C ALA A 216 5.38 -9.83 -29.13
N ASP A 217 6.57 -10.36 -28.84
CA ASP A 217 7.75 -10.36 -29.71
C ASP A 217 7.73 -11.47 -30.79
N GLY A 218 6.67 -12.30 -30.81
CA GLY A 218 6.53 -13.41 -31.76
C GLY A 218 7.33 -14.67 -31.37
N SER A 219 8.01 -14.68 -30.22
CA SER A 219 8.78 -15.84 -29.74
C SER A 219 7.90 -17.02 -29.31
N GLY A 220 6.64 -16.75 -28.93
CA GLY A 220 5.73 -17.75 -28.34
C GLY A 220 6.09 -18.15 -26.91
N VAL A 221 7.07 -17.49 -26.29
CA VAL A 221 7.52 -17.76 -24.92
C VAL A 221 6.62 -17.03 -23.92
N TYR A 222 6.27 -17.68 -22.81
CA TYR A 222 5.54 -17.03 -21.72
C TYR A 222 6.41 -16.00 -21.00
N LEU A 223 5.79 -14.90 -20.55
CA LEU A 223 6.51 -13.84 -19.85
C LEU A 223 7.28 -14.34 -18.62
N LEU A 224 6.65 -15.22 -17.82
CA LEU A 224 7.27 -15.78 -16.63
C LEU A 224 8.43 -16.73 -16.95
N ASP A 225 8.31 -17.54 -18.01
CA ASP A 225 9.40 -18.42 -18.45
C ASP A 225 10.59 -17.59 -18.94
N LYS A 226 10.33 -16.52 -19.71
CA LYS A 226 11.38 -15.59 -20.14
C LYS A 226 12.05 -14.92 -18.95
N LEU A 227 11.28 -14.51 -17.96
CA LEU A 227 11.80 -13.89 -16.75
C LEU A 227 12.69 -14.88 -15.98
N ASP A 228 12.27 -16.13 -15.81
CA ASP A 228 13.10 -17.16 -15.16
C ASP A 228 14.43 -17.34 -15.90
N MET A 229 14.41 -17.50 -17.22
CA MET A 229 15.64 -17.65 -18.03
C MET A 229 16.61 -16.47 -17.80
N VAL A 230 16.12 -15.23 -17.94
CA VAL A 230 16.95 -14.02 -17.78
C VAL A 230 17.50 -13.92 -16.34
N VAL A 231 16.68 -14.21 -15.33
CA VAL A 231 17.09 -14.17 -13.93
C VAL A 231 18.15 -15.24 -13.63
N THR A 232 17.99 -16.45 -14.15
CA THR A 232 18.92 -17.56 -13.93
C THR A 232 20.23 -17.41 -14.68
N ASP A 233 20.21 -16.86 -15.89
CA ASP A 233 21.42 -16.59 -16.68
C ASP A 233 22.34 -15.58 -15.96
N LEU A 234 21.74 -14.63 -15.25
CA LEU A 234 22.42 -13.67 -14.36
C LEU A 234 22.93 -14.28 -13.03
N GLY A 235 22.69 -15.56 -12.78
CA GLY A 235 23.11 -16.27 -11.56
C GLY A 235 22.19 -16.09 -10.35
N PHE A 236 20.99 -15.52 -10.53
CA PHE A 236 19.97 -15.51 -9.50
C PHE A 236 19.15 -16.80 -9.52
N LYS A 237 18.35 -17.04 -8.47
CA LYS A 237 17.42 -18.17 -8.43
C LYS A 237 16.18 -17.89 -9.26
N GLU A 238 15.52 -18.94 -9.74
CA GLU A 238 14.24 -18.90 -10.46
C GLU A 238 13.23 -17.98 -9.76
N TYR A 239 12.65 -17.05 -10.50
CA TYR A 239 11.68 -16.09 -10.00
C TYR A 239 10.36 -16.77 -9.60
N THR A 240 9.91 -17.79 -10.34
CA THR A 240 8.58 -18.39 -10.17
C THR A 240 8.50 -19.49 -9.11
N THR A 241 9.61 -20.14 -8.76
CA THR A 241 9.63 -21.33 -7.87
C THR A 241 10.40 -21.08 -6.56
N SER A 242 11.19 -20.01 -6.48
CA SER A 242 12.02 -19.74 -5.31
C SER A 242 11.19 -19.42 -4.07
N ASN A 243 11.21 -20.34 -3.11
CA ASN A 243 10.60 -20.13 -1.81
C ASN A 243 11.45 -19.23 -0.92
N LEU A 244 10.79 -18.46 -0.05
CA LEU A 244 11.46 -17.71 1.02
C LEU A 244 11.85 -18.66 2.17
N GLY A 245 12.93 -19.41 1.95
CA GLY A 245 13.33 -20.52 2.81
C GLY A 245 12.59 -21.81 2.43
N GLY A 246 11.99 -22.50 3.40
CA GLY A 246 11.18 -23.70 3.15
C GLY A 246 9.67 -23.44 3.25
N THR A 247 8.85 -24.39 2.79
CA THR A 247 7.38 -24.30 2.83
C THR A 247 6.84 -24.04 4.24
N LEU A 248 7.44 -24.67 5.27
CA LEU A 248 7.07 -24.43 6.66
C LEU A 248 7.37 -22.99 7.10
N ASN A 249 8.52 -22.43 6.71
CA ASN A 249 8.86 -21.05 7.01
C ASN A 249 7.92 -20.09 6.30
N MET A 250 7.61 -20.37 5.03
CA MET A 250 6.66 -19.59 4.24
C MET A 250 5.26 -19.57 4.88
N PHE A 251 4.79 -20.72 5.35
CA PHE A 251 3.53 -20.87 6.08
C PHE A 251 3.54 -20.12 7.42
N ALA A 252 4.54 -20.36 8.26
CA ALA A 252 4.67 -19.71 9.56
C ALA A 252 4.80 -18.19 9.44
N TYR A 253 5.56 -17.72 8.45
CA TYR A 253 5.73 -16.31 8.17
C TYR A 253 4.42 -15.67 7.67
N THR A 254 3.69 -16.36 6.79
CA THR A 254 2.37 -15.90 6.33
C THR A 254 1.40 -15.77 7.50
N ILE A 255 1.30 -16.78 8.39
CA ILE A 255 0.43 -16.71 9.58
C ILE A 255 0.84 -15.56 10.50
N SER A 256 2.14 -15.42 10.76
CA SER A 256 2.66 -14.32 11.58
C SER A 256 2.25 -12.96 11.02
N LEU A 257 2.38 -12.78 9.70
CA LEU A 257 1.93 -11.58 8.99
C LEU A 257 0.41 -11.39 9.09
N MET A 258 -0.39 -12.45 8.95
CA MET A 258 -1.86 -12.37 9.07
C MET A 258 -2.27 -11.89 10.47
N ILE A 259 -1.72 -12.50 11.52
CA ILE A 259 -2.06 -12.14 12.90
C ILE A 259 -1.61 -10.72 13.21
N GLY A 260 -0.37 -10.35 12.82
CA GLY A 260 0.15 -9.00 13.03
C GLY A 260 -0.69 -7.93 12.32
N THR A 261 -1.09 -8.20 11.07
CA THR A 261 -1.91 -7.28 10.27
C THR A 261 -3.32 -7.12 10.83
N ALA A 262 -3.90 -8.18 11.38
CA ALA A 262 -5.23 -8.11 11.99
C ALA A 262 -5.27 -7.19 13.23
N GLY A 263 -4.12 -6.95 13.86
CA GLY A 263 -3.98 -6.07 15.02
C GLY A 263 -3.74 -4.59 14.69
N LEU A 264 -3.72 -4.19 13.41
CA LEU A 264 -3.35 -2.82 13.02
C LEU A 264 -4.34 -1.77 13.57
N PRO A 265 -3.90 -0.90 14.50
CA PRO A 265 -4.82 -0.05 15.22
C PRO A 265 -5.46 1.04 14.36
N HIS A 266 -4.71 1.61 13.41
CA HIS A 266 -5.22 2.65 12.52
C HIS A 266 -6.38 2.14 11.64
N VAL A 267 -6.36 0.86 11.27
CA VAL A 267 -7.44 0.21 10.49
C VAL A 267 -8.64 -0.07 11.39
N ILE A 268 -8.41 -0.62 12.58
CA ILE A 268 -9.48 -0.97 13.53
C ILE A 268 -10.33 0.26 13.85
N MET A 269 -9.69 1.41 14.04
CA MET A 269 -10.37 2.66 14.39
C MET A 269 -11.38 3.11 13.34
N ARG A 270 -11.20 2.74 12.06
CA ARG A 270 -12.13 3.08 10.97
C ARG A 270 -13.46 2.36 11.05
N PHE A 271 -13.57 1.24 11.76
CA PHE A 271 -14.87 0.61 11.94
C PHE A 271 -15.76 1.34 12.94
N PHE A 272 -15.24 2.36 13.64
CA PHE A 272 -16.03 3.22 14.51
C PHE A 272 -16.70 4.40 13.78
N THR A 273 -16.29 4.73 12.55
CA THR A 273 -16.79 5.89 11.78
C THR A 273 -18.09 5.63 11.01
N VAL A 274 -18.46 4.36 10.86
CA VAL A 274 -19.67 3.91 10.16
C VAL A 274 -20.85 3.80 11.12
N PRO A 275 -22.11 4.00 10.67
CA PRO A 275 -23.25 4.16 11.56
C PRO A 275 -23.72 2.86 12.24
N SER A 276 -23.49 1.68 11.64
CA SER A 276 -24.04 0.41 12.14
C SER A 276 -23.07 -0.77 11.98
N VAL A 277 -23.34 -1.88 12.69
CA VAL A 277 -22.56 -3.12 12.55
C VAL A 277 -22.65 -3.69 11.13
N GLN A 278 -23.82 -3.60 10.49
CA GLN A 278 -24.00 -3.99 9.10
C GLN A 278 -23.14 -3.11 8.17
N ALA A 279 -23.14 -1.79 8.40
CA ALA A 279 -22.30 -0.85 7.65
C ALA A 279 -20.80 -1.16 7.83
N ALA A 280 -20.36 -1.55 9.03
CA ALA A 280 -18.98 -1.97 9.29
C ALA A 280 -18.60 -3.23 8.49
N ARG A 281 -19.48 -4.23 8.42
CA ARG A 281 -19.26 -5.45 7.61
C ARG A 281 -19.21 -5.15 6.12
N SER A 282 -20.16 -4.36 5.62
CA SER A 282 -20.16 -3.94 4.22
C SER A 282 -18.92 -3.10 3.88
N SER A 283 -18.49 -2.23 4.79
CA SER A 283 -17.27 -1.43 4.63
C SER A 283 -16.02 -2.30 4.53
N ALA A 284 -15.91 -3.34 5.36
CA ALA A 284 -14.85 -4.32 5.25
C ALA A 284 -14.84 -5.03 3.87
N GLY A 285 -16.03 -5.37 3.34
CA GLY A 285 -16.15 -5.91 1.99
C GLY A 285 -15.66 -4.95 0.90
N TYR A 286 -16.11 -3.69 0.93
CA TYR A 286 -15.67 -2.67 -0.03
C TYR A 286 -14.17 -2.39 0.06
N ALA A 287 -13.61 -2.35 1.26
CA ALA A 287 -12.17 -2.22 1.46
C ALA A 287 -11.40 -3.40 0.87
N LEU A 288 -11.88 -4.63 1.03
CA LEU A 288 -11.25 -5.81 0.43
C LEU A 288 -11.24 -5.71 -1.10
N VAL A 289 -12.32 -5.23 -1.72
CA VAL A 289 -12.36 -4.96 -3.17
C VAL A 289 -11.31 -3.90 -3.54
N CYS A 290 -11.20 -2.82 -2.77
CA CYS A 290 -10.21 -1.77 -3.02
C CYS A 290 -8.77 -2.29 -2.91
N ILE A 291 -8.48 -3.10 -1.89
CA ILE A 291 -7.17 -3.73 -1.68
C ILE A 291 -6.87 -4.70 -2.84
N ALA A 292 -7.86 -5.52 -3.25
CA ALA A 292 -7.70 -6.49 -4.33
C ALA A 292 -7.33 -5.84 -5.67
N LEU A 293 -7.89 -4.65 -5.98
CA LEU A 293 -7.55 -3.91 -7.18
C LEU A 293 -6.06 -3.58 -7.27
N LEU A 294 -5.41 -3.25 -6.14
CA LEU A 294 -3.96 -3.05 -6.09
C LEU A 294 -3.22 -4.40 -6.07
N TYR A 295 -3.58 -5.27 -5.14
CA TYR A 295 -2.77 -6.45 -4.80
C TYR A 295 -2.75 -7.49 -5.91
N THR A 296 -3.78 -7.55 -6.75
CA THR A 296 -3.78 -8.43 -7.92
C THR A 296 -2.89 -7.91 -9.04
N VAL A 297 -2.70 -6.59 -9.14
CA VAL A 297 -1.83 -5.95 -10.16
C VAL A 297 -0.37 -5.97 -9.72
N ALA A 298 -0.08 -5.97 -8.42
CA ALA A 298 1.28 -5.90 -7.88
C ALA A 298 2.25 -7.00 -8.39
N PRO A 299 1.87 -8.30 -8.50
CA PRO A 299 2.73 -9.31 -9.07
C PRO A 299 3.11 -9.05 -10.52
N ALA A 300 2.17 -8.51 -11.28
CA ALA A 300 2.37 -8.16 -12.67
C ALA A 300 3.37 -7.00 -12.80
N VAL A 301 3.21 -5.96 -11.97
CA VAL A 301 4.16 -4.84 -11.89
C VAL A 301 5.56 -5.32 -11.48
N GLY A 302 5.66 -6.16 -10.45
CA GLY A 302 6.94 -6.68 -9.96
C GLY A 302 7.69 -7.49 -11.03
N ALA A 303 7.00 -8.43 -11.69
CA ALA A 303 7.60 -9.28 -12.71
C ALA A 303 8.02 -8.47 -13.96
N MET A 304 7.12 -7.60 -14.45
CA MET A 304 7.39 -6.80 -15.64
C MET A 304 8.49 -5.75 -15.40
N ALA A 305 8.50 -5.11 -14.22
CA ALA A 305 9.57 -4.18 -13.84
C ALA A 305 10.92 -4.91 -13.68
N ARG A 306 10.92 -6.12 -13.11
CA ARG A 306 12.12 -6.95 -13.00
C ARG A 306 12.70 -7.27 -14.37
N LEU A 307 11.85 -7.77 -15.29
CA LEU A 307 12.24 -8.07 -16.67
C LEU A 307 12.78 -6.82 -17.40
N ASN A 308 12.09 -5.69 -17.27
CA ASN A 308 12.52 -4.44 -17.91
C ASN A 308 13.86 -3.93 -17.36
N LEU A 309 14.05 -3.98 -16.04
CA LEU A 309 15.31 -3.61 -15.40
C LEU A 309 16.46 -4.48 -15.88
N MET A 310 16.26 -5.79 -15.99
CA MET A 310 17.29 -6.72 -16.48
C MET A 310 17.67 -6.45 -17.92
N ASN A 311 16.68 -6.33 -18.80
CA ASN A 311 16.92 -6.00 -20.21
C ASN A 311 17.58 -4.62 -20.40
N THR A 312 17.44 -3.72 -19.42
CA THR A 312 18.11 -2.41 -19.46
C THR A 312 19.57 -2.51 -19.01
N ILE A 313 19.85 -3.30 -17.96
CA ILE A 313 21.20 -3.47 -17.42
C ILE A 313 22.04 -4.37 -18.32
N GLU A 314 21.45 -5.41 -18.90
CA GLU A 314 22.09 -6.36 -19.80
C GLU A 314 21.16 -6.62 -21.00
N PRO A 315 21.22 -5.75 -22.03
CA PRO A 315 20.38 -5.89 -23.23
C PRO A 315 20.67 -7.18 -24.00
N THR A 316 21.93 -7.63 -23.97
CA THR A 316 22.40 -8.89 -24.56
C THR A 316 23.19 -9.65 -23.50
N ALA A 317 22.96 -10.96 -23.35
CA ALA A 317 23.70 -11.77 -22.38
C ALA A 317 25.23 -11.64 -22.57
N GLY A 318 25.92 -11.22 -21.51
CA GLY A 318 27.36 -10.92 -21.47
C GLY A 318 27.73 -9.46 -21.75
N GLU A 319 26.80 -8.62 -22.23
CA GLU A 319 27.02 -7.20 -22.54
C GLU A 319 26.29 -6.31 -21.54
N ASN A 320 27.04 -5.85 -20.54
CA ASN A 320 26.51 -4.91 -19.55
C ASN A 320 26.43 -3.49 -20.10
N LEU A 321 25.41 -2.76 -19.67
CA LEU A 321 25.22 -1.33 -19.93
C LEU A 321 26.46 -0.54 -19.52
N VAL A 322 27.00 0.24 -20.46
CA VAL A 322 28.06 1.20 -20.16
C VAL A 322 27.49 2.27 -19.23
N TYR A 323 28.14 2.52 -18.09
CA TYR A 323 27.62 3.40 -17.04
C TYR A 323 27.29 4.82 -17.53
N ASP A 324 28.02 5.29 -18.54
CA ASP A 324 27.83 6.61 -19.17
C ASP A 324 26.63 6.65 -20.13
N GLU A 325 26.19 5.50 -20.63
CA GLU A 325 25.01 5.35 -21.51
C GLU A 325 23.74 5.00 -20.74
N ARG A 326 23.80 5.03 -19.40
CA ARG A 326 22.66 4.66 -18.59
C ARG A 326 21.48 5.61 -18.84
N PRO A 327 20.23 5.10 -18.79
CA PRO A 327 19.07 5.96 -18.85
C PRO A 327 19.13 7.04 -17.76
N GLN A 328 18.70 8.26 -18.06
CA GLN A 328 18.75 9.36 -17.09
C GLN A 328 17.95 9.12 -15.79
N TRP A 329 17.08 8.12 -15.78
CA TRP A 329 16.31 7.71 -14.61
C TRP A 329 17.08 6.74 -13.67
N PHE A 330 18.25 6.24 -14.08
CA PHE A 330 19.11 5.30 -13.34
C PHE A 330 20.20 6.03 -12.52
#